data_AF-A0A1B0GBB1-F1
#
_entry.id   AF-A0A1B0GBB1-F1
#
_cell.length_a   1.000
_cell.length_b   1.000
_cell.length_c   1.000
_cell.angle_alpha   90.00
_cell.angle_beta   90.00
_cell.angle_gamma   90.00
#
_symmetry.space_group_name_H-M   'P 1'
#
loop_
_entity.id
_entity.type
_entity.pdbx_description
1 polymer ?
#
loop_
_entity_poly.entity_id
_entity_poly.type
_entity_poly.pdbx_seq_one_letter_code
_entity_poly.pdbx_strand_id
1 'polypeptide(L)'
;MDPQVFFVVLCVLYSILFFFDRFFKVFNLELGDHIFKISFQSCLHYPYETFLRNTGFSVELMRLKWHTTFFNRSILRLGNSCCRIWLIKSFTIGVMAALSLLPVGIILLFIAIFNSSSSAKIVEDSALIESIKIEILLPGINLPLEEIGYYITTLLIATAIHELGHALAAVLEDVPVTGFGFHVSVL
;
A
#
# COMPACT_ATOMS: atom_id res chain seq x y z
N MET A 1 -18.67 10.16 0.93
CA MET A 1 -18.27 10.41 -0.47
C MET A 1 -18.51 9.12 -1.22
N ASP A 2 -19.18 9.19 -2.37
CA ASP A 2 -19.41 7.98 -3.17
C ASP A 2 -18.07 7.35 -3.57
N PRO A 3 -17.85 6.04 -3.34
CA PRO A 3 -16.61 5.36 -3.67
C PRO A 3 -16.18 5.56 -5.14
N GLN A 4 -17.16 5.72 -6.03
CA GLN A 4 -16.96 6.03 -7.44
C GLN A 4 -16.29 7.39 -7.65
N VAL A 5 -16.72 8.42 -6.91
CA VAL A 5 -16.14 9.77 -7.01
C VAL A 5 -14.70 9.76 -6.52
N PHE A 6 -14.41 9.03 -5.44
CA PHE A 6 -13.03 8.88 -4.93
C PHE A 6 -12.11 8.23 -5.97
N PHE A 7 -12.57 7.13 -6.58
CA PHE A 7 -11.78 6.42 -7.59
C PHE A 7 -11.56 7.26 -8.86
N VAL A 8 -12.60 7.97 -9.32
CA VAL A 8 -12.49 8.90 -10.46
C VAL A 8 -11.50 10.01 -10.17
N VAL A 9 -11.54 10.62 -8.99
CA VAL A 9 -10.58 11.67 -8.60
C VAL A 9 -9.15 11.12 -8.56
N LEU A 10 -8.95 9.92 -7.99
CA LEU A 10 -7.65 9.26 -7.95
C LEU A 10 -7.12 8.97 -9.37
N CYS A 11 -7.96 8.41 -10.24
CA CYS A 11 -7.61 8.12 -11.63
C CYS A 11 -7.30 9.39 -12.43
N VAL A 12 -8.06 10.47 -12.23
CA VAL A 12 -7.80 11.77 -12.87
C VAL A 12 -6.46 12.34 -12.39
N LEU A 13 -6.20 12.34 -11.08
CA LEU A 13 -4.92 12.79 -10.53
C LEU A 13 -3.75 11.97 -11.07
N TYR A 14 -3.87 10.64 -11.10
CA TYR A 14 -2.86 9.75 -11.66
C TYR A 14 -2.65 10.02 -13.17
N SER A 15 -3.72 10.16 -13.94
CA SER A 15 -3.65 10.44 -15.39
C SER A 15 -2.97 11.77 -15.68
N ILE A 16 -3.25 12.80 -14.88
CA ILE A 16 -2.59 14.11 -14.98
C ILE A 16 -1.09 13.97 -14.67
N LEU A 17 -0.73 13.31 -13.57
CA LEU A 17 0.67 13.08 -13.20
C LEU A 17 1.43 12.27 -14.26
N PHE A 18 0.78 11.23 -14.80
CA PHE A 18 1.34 10.37 -15.84
C PHE A 18 1.48 11.12 -17.18
N PHE A 19 0.49 11.96 -17.53
CA PHE A 19 0.56 12.83 -18.70
C PHE A 19 1.75 13.77 -18.59
N PHE A 20 1.95 14.42 -17.44
CA PHE A 20 3.12 15.28 -17.23
C PHE A 20 4.44 14.52 -17.31
N ASP A 21 4.56 13.36 -16.67
CA ASP A 21 5.79 12.54 -16.74
C ASP A 21 6.13 12.14 -18.19
N ARG A 22 5.14 11.66 -18.95
CA ARG A 22 5.33 11.29 -20.36
C ARG A 22 5.57 12.52 -21.24
N PHE A 23 4.85 13.63 -21.01
CA PHE A 23 5.03 14.89 -21.73
C PHE A 23 6.46 15.40 -21.57
N PHE A 24 7.01 15.43 -20.34
CA PHE A 24 8.38 15.87 -20.11
C PHE A 24 9.43 14.94 -20.75
N LYS A 25 9.22 13.62 -20.72
CA LYS A 25 10.12 12.65 -21.37
C LYS A 25 10.09 12.74 -22.91
N VAL A 26 8.91 12.83 -23.51
CA VAL A 26 8.72 12.94 -24.97
C VAL A 26 9.21 14.28 -25.49
N PHE A 27 8.91 15.38 -24.78
CA PHE A 27 9.38 16.72 -25.14
C PHE A 27 10.92 16.84 -25.13
N ASN A 28 11.60 16.07 -24.29
CA ASN A 28 13.07 16.00 -24.29
C ASN A 28 13.61 15.40 -25.61
N LEU A 29 12.89 14.44 -26.20
CA LEU A 29 13.31 13.65 -27.37
C LEU A 29 13.02 14.32 -28.73
N GLU A 30 11.91 15.05 -28.92
CA GLU A 30 11.43 15.41 -30.27
C GLU A 30 11.48 16.90 -30.65
N LEU A 31 11.77 17.84 -29.74
CA LEU A 31 11.81 19.26 -30.11
C LEU A 31 13.18 19.73 -30.62
N GLY A 32 13.22 20.31 -31.82
CA GLY A 32 14.42 20.87 -32.47
C GLY A 32 14.81 22.28 -32.03
N ASP A 33 13.93 23.00 -31.33
CA ASP A 33 14.20 24.39 -30.91
C ASP A 33 14.81 24.45 -29.50
N HIS A 34 16.13 24.64 -29.46
CA HIS A 34 16.94 24.71 -28.24
C HIS A 34 16.47 25.79 -27.23
N ILE A 35 15.98 26.94 -27.71
CA ILE A 35 15.57 28.07 -26.86
C ILE A 35 14.28 27.74 -26.09
N PHE A 36 13.31 27.14 -26.77
CA PHE A 36 12.05 26.73 -26.14
C PHE A 36 12.28 25.59 -25.15
N LYS A 37 13.19 24.65 -25.47
CA LYS A 37 13.65 23.59 -24.54
C LYS A 37 14.23 24.14 -23.25
N ILE A 38 15.17 25.10 -23.33
CA ILE A 38 15.83 25.68 -22.15
C ILE A 38 14.80 26.39 -21.26
N SER A 39 13.91 27.19 -21.85
CA SER A 39 12.90 27.93 -21.08
C SER A 39 11.89 27.00 -20.39
N PHE A 40 11.38 25.98 -21.08
CA PHE A 40 10.42 25.04 -20.47
C PHE A 40 11.06 24.11 -19.44
N GLN A 41 12.31 23.68 -19.68
CA GLN A 41 13.03 22.80 -18.76
C GLN A 41 13.37 23.51 -17.45
N SER A 42 13.71 24.80 -17.50
CA SER A 42 13.95 25.60 -16.30
C SER A 42 12.67 25.96 -15.55
N CYS A 43 11.56 26.27 -16.26
CA CYS A 43 10.33 26.77 -15.62
C CYS A 43 9.38 25.68 -15.11
N LEU A 44 9.33 24.50 -15.73
CA LEU A 44 8.32 23.48 -15.42
C LEU A 44 8.90 22.12 -15.05
N HIS A 45 10.00 21.69 -15.70
CA HIS A 45 10.63 20.40 -15.42
C HIS A 45 11.46 20.44 -14.12
N TYR A 46 12.31 21.45 -13.93
CA TYR A 46 13.11 21.58 -12.71
C TYR A 46 12.27 21.64 -11.41
N PRO A 47 11.18 22.42 -11.30
CA PRO A 47 10.35 22.40 -10.10
C PRO A 47 9.58 21.09 -9.94
N TYR A 48 9.18 20.42 -11.02
CA TYR A 48 8.52 19.11 -10.97
C TYR A 48 9.47 18.02 -10.44
N GLU A 49 10.70 17.93 -10.96
CA GLU A 49 11.72 17.00 -10.48
C GLU A 49 12.11 17.31 -9.03
N THR A 50 12.19 18.59 -8.67
CA THR A 50 12.48 19.00 -7.28
C THR A 50 11.33 18.63 -6.35
N PHE A 51 10.08 18.75 -6.80
CA PHE A 51 8.90 18.32 -6.05
C PHE A 51 8.88 16.80 -5.85
N LEU A 52 9.07 16.01 -6.90
CA LEU A 52 9.17 14.54 -6.82
C LEU A 52 10.31 14.11 -5.89
N ARG A 53 11.47 14.75 -5.98
CA ARG A 53 12.63 14.44 -5.13
C ARG A 53 12.43 14.83 -3.67
N ASN A 54 11.79 15.97 -3.39
CA ASN A 54 11.49 16.38 -2.01
C ASN A 54 10.42 15.51 -1.35
N THR A 55 9.44 15.05 -2.12
CA THR A 55 8.33 14.24 -1.61
C THR A 55 8.66 12.74 -1.59
N GLY A 56 9.65 12.31 -2.38
CA GLY A 56 10.05 10.90 -2.51
C GLY A 56 9.12 10.09 -3.42
N PHE A 57 8.34 10.76 -4.27
CA PHE A 57 7.47 10.09 -5.24
C PHE A 57 8.26 9.73 -6.50
N SER A 58 8.06 8.51 -6.99
CA SER A 58 8.52 8.06 -8.30
C SER A 58 7.32 7.50 -9.07
N VAL A 59 7.03 8.11 -10.22
CA VAL A 59 5.94 7.72 -11.10
C VAL A 59 6.52 6.82 -12.19
N GLU A 60 6.26 5.52 -12.08
CA GLU A 60 6.55 4.54 -13.13
C GLU A 60 5.26 4.21 -13.90
N LEU A 61 5.39 3.69 -15.12
CA LEU A 61 4.25 3.19 -15.89
C LEU A 61 3.48 2.15 -15.05
N MET A 62 2.22 2.45 -14.73
CA MET A 62 1.30 1.64 -13.92
C MET A 62 1.68 1.48 -12.44
N ARG A 63 2.68 2.20 -11.94
CA ARG A 63 3.12 2.11 -10.54
C ARG A 63 3.51 3.46 -9.97
N LEU A 64 2.80 3.87 -8.92
CA LEU A 64 3.19 5.00 -8.10
C LEU A 64 3.97 4.47 -6.89
N LYS A 65 5.23 4.88 -6.78
CA LYS A 65 6.09 4.55 -5.65
C LYS A 65 6.25 5.79 -4.78
N TRP A 66 6.06 5.64 -3.49
CA TRP A 66 6.44 6.65 -2.51
C TRP A 66 7.51 6.05 -1.61
N HIS A 67 8.63 6.73 -1.44
CA HIS A 67 9.73 6.28 -0.60
C HIS A 67 10.25 7.41 0.29
N THR A 68 10.33 7.16 1.59
CA THR A 68 10.82 8.08 2.61
C THR A 68 11.87 7.40 3.49
N THR A 69 12.96 8.12 3.77
CA THR A 69 14.02 7.68 4.68
C THR A 69 13.96 8.37 6.04
N PHE A 70 12.99 9.25 6.25
CA PHE A 70 12.90 10.09 7.44
C PHE A 70 12.83 9.28 8.74
N PHE A 71 12.10 8.16 8.71
CA PHE A 71 11.89 7.32 9.88
C PHE A 71 13.09 6.43 10.23
N ASN A 72 14.07 6.27 9.35
CA ASN A 72 15.21 5.37 9.54
C ASN A 72 15.98 5.72 10.83
N ARG A 73 16.18 7.02 11.10
CA ARG A 73 16.92 7.48 12.28
C ARG A 73 16.15 7.21 13.59
N SER A 74 14.83 7.38 13.57
CA SER A 74 13.98 7.13 14.73
C SER A 74 13.94 5.63 15.07
N ILE A 75 13.87 4.77 14.06
CA ILE A 75 13.82 3.31 14.23
C ILE A 75 15.18 2.77 14.67
N LEU A 76 16.28 3.27 14.11
CA LEU A 76 17.63 2.95 14.57
C LEU A 76 17.83 3.30 16.04
N ARG A 77 17.34 4.48 16.45
CA ARG A 77 17.38 4.89 17.86
C ARG A 77 16.52 3.98 18.74
N LEU A 78 15.33 3.59 18.27
CA LEU A 78 14.43 2.71 19.02
C LEU A 78 15.03 1.31 19.22
N GLY A 79 15.67 0.75 18.19
CA GLY A 79 16.33 -0.57 18.26
C GLY A 79 17.56 -0.58 19.18
N ASN A 80 18.32 0.52 19.24
CA ASN A 80 19.55 0.62 20.04
C ASN A 80 19.33 1.27 21.44
N SER A 81 18.10 1.58 21.82
CA SER A 81 17.77 2.18 23.13
C SER A 81 17.52 1.13 24.22
N CYS A 82 17.26 1.60 25.45
CA CYS A 82 16.90 0.79 26.63
C CYS A 82 15.78 -0.24 26.36
N CYS A 83 14.90 0.03 25.40
CA CYS A 83 13.82 -0.88 25.01
C CYS A 83 14.28 -2.13 24.26
N ARG A 84 15.57 -2.28 23.89
CA ARG A 84 16.08 -3.41 23.09
C ARG A 84 15.67 -4.76 23.66
N ILE A 85 15.85 -4.97 24.96
CA ILE A 85 15.50 -6.24 25.63
C ILE A 85 13.98 -6.48 25.60
N TRP A 86 13.18 -5.43 25.80
CA TRP A 86 11.72 -5.52 25.75
C TRP A 86 11.22 -5.85 24.35
N LEU A 87 11.79 -5.21 23.33
CA LEU A 87 11.50 -5.45 21.91
C LEU A 87 11.82 -6.90 21.53
N ILE A 88 13.00 -7.42 21.90
CA ILE A 88 13.38 -8.81 21.65
C ILE A 88 12.38 -9.78 22.30
N LYS A 89 12.01 -9.54 23.56
CA LYS A 89 11.02 -10.38 24.27
C LYS A 89 9.65 -10.35 23.59
N SER A 90 9.17 -9.18 23.20
CA SER A 90 7.90 -9.04 22.48
C SER A 90 7.91 -9.77 21.13
N PHE A 91 9.03 -9.73 20.41
CA PHE A 91 9.18 -10.43 19.14
C PHE A 91 9.17 -11.95 19.33
N THR A 92 9.89 -12.47 20.32
CA THR A 92 9.85 -13.91 20.65
C THR A 92 8.44 -14.38 21.01
N ILE A 93 7.72 -13.61 21.83
CA ILE A 93 6.32 -13.92 22.20
C ILE A 93 5.42 -13.85 20.96
N GLY A 94 5.59 -12.84 20.11
CA GLY A 94 4.86 -12.68 18.86
C GLY A 94 5.06 -13.86 17.90
N VAL A 95 6.29 -14.36 17.74
CA VAL A 95 6.59 -15.54 16.91
C VAL A 95 5.94 -16.80 17.48
N MET A 96 5.99 -17.00 18.80
CA MET A 96 5.33 -18.15 19.44
C MET A 96 3.80 -18.10 19.30
N ALA A 97 3.21 -16.92 19.43
CA ALA A 97 1.78 -16.72 19.20
C ALA A 97 1.43 -16.93 17.72
N ALA A 98 2.20 -16.39 16.78
CA ALA A 98 1.98 -16.60 15.35
C ALA A 98 2.04 -18.09 14.99
N LEU A 99 3.01 -18.82 15.53
CA LEU A 99 3.16 -20.26 15.30
C LEU A 99 1.97 -21.06 15.86
N SER A 100 1.38 -20.65 16.98
CA SER A 100 0.21 -21.32 17.56
C SER A 100 -1.11 -20.97 16.86
N LEU A 101 -1.27 -19.74 16.36
CA LEU A 101 -2.46 -19.33 15.61
C LEU A 101 -2.44 -19.82 14.14
N LEU A 102 -1.27 -20.05 13.56
CA LEU A 102 -1.12 -20.54 12.19
C LEU A 102 -1.93 -21.82 11.88
N PRO A 103 -1.87 -22.91 12.68
CA PRO A 103 -2.70 -24.09 12.43
C PRO A 103 -4.20 -23.81 12.54
N VAL A 104 -4.61 -22.93 13.45
CA VAL A 104 -6.01 -22.50 13.58
C VAL A 104 -6.47 -21.78 12.31
N GLY A 105 -5.64 -20.86 11.79
CA GLY A 105 -5.90 -20.17 10.53
C GLY A 105 -6.02 -21.11 9.34
N ILE A 106 -5.12 -22.10 9.23
CA ILE A 106 -5.17 -23.12 8.17
C ILE A 106 -6.47 -23.94 8.24
N ILE A 107 -6.89 -24.36 9.44
CA ILE A 107 -8.13 -25.12 9.64
C ILE A 107 -9.35 -24.27 9.23
N LEU A 108 -9.41 -23.01 9.65
CA LEU A 108 -10.49 -22.10 9.28
C LEU A 108 -10.55 -21.86 7.77
N LEU A 109 -9.40 -21.71 7.12
CA LEU A 109 -9.31 -21.55 5.67
C LEU A 109 -9.83 -22.80 4.95
N PHE A 110 -9.48 -24.00 5.44
CA PHE A 110 -9.99 -25.25 4.91
C PHE A 110 -11.52 -25.30 5.02
N ILE A 111 -12.09 -25.03 6.21
CA ILE A 111 -13.54 -24.98 6.44
C ILE A 111 -14.21 -23.98 5.48
N ALA A 112 -13.63 -22.80 5.28
CA ALA A 112 -14.17 -21.78 4.38
C ALA A 112 -14.27 -22.27 2.92
N ILE A 113 -13.24 -22.94 2.42
CA ILE A 113 -13.22 -23.50 1.06
C ILE A 113 -14.34 -24.56 0.88
N PHE A 114 -14.50 -25.48 1.84
CA PHE A 114 -15.52 -26.55 1.74
C PHE A 114 -16.95 -26.03 1.95
N ASN A 115 -17.14 -25.03 2.80
CA ASN A 115 -18.46 -24.41 3.00
C ASN A 115 -18.89 -23.58 1.78
N SER A 116 -17.95 -22.89 1.12
CA SER A 116 -18.24 -22.15 -0.12
C SER A 116 -18.70 -23.07 -1.25
N SER A 117 -18.12 -24.27 -1.35
CA SER A 117 -18.52 -25.27 -2.34
C SER A 117 -19.91 -25.87 -2.09
N SER A 118 -20.44 -25.73 -0.87
CA SER A 118 -21.77 -26.23 -0.47
C SER A 118 -22.89 -25.18 -0.61
N SER A 119 -22.55 -23.88 -0.54
CA SER A 119 -23.51 -22.80 -0.79
C SER A 119 -23.74 -22.52 -2.29
N ALA A 120 -22.87 -22.98 -3.18
CA ALA A 120 -23.06 -22.89 -4.63
C ALA A 120 -24.23 -23.76 -5.17
N LYS A 121 -24.96 -24.49 -4.31
CA LYS A 121 -26.12 -25.30 -4.67
C LYS A 121 -27.49 -24.67 -4.35
N ILE A 122 -27.55 -23.45 -3.81
CA ILE A 122 -28.83 -22.78 -3.53
C ILE A 122 -28.78 -21.32 -3.98
N VAL A 123 -28.79 -21.06 -5.30
CA VAL A 123 -29.46 -19.88 -5.90
C VAL A 123 -29.78 -20.23 -7.35
N GLU A 124 -30.74 -21.14 -7.56
CA GLU A 124 -31.61 -20.99 -8.73
C GLU A 124 -32.77 -20.11 -8.26
N ASP A 125 -33.01 -19.07 -9.04
CA ASP A 125 -34.16 -18.16 -9.04
C ASP A 125 -34.04 -16.83 -8.27
N SER A 126 -34.50 -15.78 -8.95
CA SER A 126 -34.63 -14.36 -8.53
C SER A 126 -33.46 -13.39 -8.80
N ALA A 127 -33.39 -12.98 -10.07
CA ALA A 127 -33.55 -11.60 -10.54
C ALA A 127 -32.92 -10.42 -9.75
N LEU A 128 -31.97 -9.77 -10.43
CA LEU A 128 -31.83 -8.32 -10.61
C LEU A 128 -31.57 -7.43 -9.37
N ILE A 129 -30.36 -6.86 -9.35
CA ILE A 129 -29.91 -5.67 -8.59
C ILE A 129 -29.70 -5.93 -7.10
N GLU A 130 -28.48 -6.33 -6.70
CA GLU A 130 -27.83 -5.67 -5.57
C GLU A 130 -26.36 -6.07 -5.41
N SER A 131 -25.51 -5.04 -5.35
CA SER A 131 -24.15 -5.05 -4.83
C SER A 131 -23.16 -6.01 -5.49
N ILE A 132 -22.13 -5.42 -6.11
CA ILE A 132 -20.81 -6.05 -6.19
C ILE A 132 -20.37 -6.27 -4.73
N LYS A 133 -20.78 -7.39 -4.15
CA LYS A 133 -20.32 -7.86 -2.84
C LYS A 133 -18.89 -8.31 -3.09
N ILE A 134 -17.94 -7.39 -2.85
CA ILE A 134 -16.55 -7.78 -2.61
C ILE A 134 -16.61 -8.58 -1.32
N GLU A 135 -16.91 -9.86 -1.44
CA GLU A 135 -16.89 -10.80 -0.33
C GLU A 135 -15.41 -11.01 -0.02
N ILE A 136 -14.87 -10.11 0.81
CA ILE A 136 -13.63 -10.39 1.53
C ILE A 136 -13.90 -11.74 2.17
N LEU A 137 -13.11 -12.75 1.82
CA LEU A 137 -13.21 -14.14 2.28
C LEU A 137 -12.87 -14.23 3.78
N LEU A 138 -13.54 -13.45 4.61
CA LEU A 138 -13.54 -13.54 6.05
C LEU A 138 -14.69 -14.48 6.40
N PRO A 139 -14.42 -15.72 6.83
CA PRO A 139 -15.47 -16.69 7.09
C PRO A 139 -16.43 -16.14 8.15
N GLY A 140 -17.68 -15.91 7.76
CA GLY A 140 -18.81 -15.72 8.69
C GLY A 140 -19.11 -14.29 9.18
N ILE A 141 -18.55 -13.23 8.61
CA ILE A 141 -18.93 -11.84 8.96
C ILE A 141 -19.32 -11.07 7.70
N ASN A 142 -20.62 -10.83 7.53
CA ASN A 142 -21.11 -9.91 6.52
C ASN A 142 -20.91 -8.49 7.04
N LEU A 143 -19.81 -7.82 6.66
CA LEU A 143 -19.60 -6.43 7.10
C LEU A 143 -20.56 -5.51 6.35
N PRO A 144 -21.37 -4.69 7.05
CA PRO A 144 -22.15 -3.66 6.42
C PRO A 144 -21.21 -2.64 5.74
N LEU A 145 -21.64 -2.09 4.60
CA LEU A 145 -20.86 -1.10 3.85
C LEU A 145 -20.50 0.15 4.68
N GLU A 146 -21.26 0.42 5.75
CA GLU A 146 -21.02 1.50 6.70
C GLU A 146 -19.74 1.31 7.53
N GLU A 147 -19.27 0.06 7.70
CA GLU A 147 -18.07 -0.26 8.49
C GLU A 147 -16.79 -0.38 7.67
N ILE A 148 -16.88 -0.24 6.34
CA ILE A 148 -15.72 -0.39 5.44
C ILE A 148 -14.60 0.59 5.78
N GLY A 149 -14.94 1.79 6.26
CA GLY A 149 -13.95 2.80 6.68
C GLY A 149 -13.13 2.34 7.88
N TYR A 150 -13.77 1.70 8.86
CA TYR A 150 -13.07 1.12 10.00
C TYR A 150 -12.17 -0.02 9.55
N TYR A 151 -12.64 -0.89 8.65
CA TYR A 151 -11.84 -2.00 8.11
C TYR A 151 -10.60 -1.54 7.34
N ILE A 152 -10.75 -0.55 6.44
CA ILE A 152 -9.61 0.03 5.71
C ILE A 152 -8.62 0.67 6.68
N THR A 153 -9.12 1.40 7.69
CA THR A 153 -8.26 2.06 8.67
C THR A 153 -7.51 1.04 9.53
N THR A 154 -8.17 -0.03 9.99
CA THR A 154 -7.51 -1.08 10.77
C THR A 154 -6.49 -1.84 9.93
N LEU A 155 -6.78 -2.15 8.67
CA LEU A 155 -5.80 -2.74 7.76
C LEU A 155 -4.59 -1.83 7.56
N LEU A 156 -4.79 -0.54 7.30
CA LEU A 156 -3.67 0.40 7.13
C LEU A 156 -2.79 0.46 8.37
N ILE A 157 -3.39 0.53 9.56
CA ILE A 157 -2.66 0.54 10.83
C ILE A 157 -1.92 -0.80 11.03
N ALA A 158 -2.60 -1.92 10.79
CA ALA A 158 -2.03 -3.26 10.96
C ALA A 158 -0.84 -3.48 10.01
N THR A 159 -0.97 -3.12 8.73
CA THR A 159 0.13 -3.18 7.75
C THR A 159 1.28 -2.27 8.15
N ALA A 160 1.01 -1.03 8.57
CA ALA A 160 2.07 -0.12 9.01
C ALA A 160 2.87 -0.69 10.19
N ILE A 161 2.18 -1.27 11.19
CA ILE A 161 2.83 -1.91 12.35
C ILE A 161 3.58 -3.19 11.93
N HIS A 162 3.02 -3.98 11.00
CA HIS A 162 3.65 -5.21 10.50
C HIS A 162 5.00 -4.91 9.83
N GLU A 163 5.02 -3.96 8.89
CA GLU A 163 6.24 -3.55 8.20
C GLU A 163 7.25 -2.88 9.14
N LEU A 164 6.76 -2.09 10.12
CA LEU A 164 7.61 -1.53 11.17
C LEU A 164 8.25 -2.63 12.03
N GLY A 165 7.52 -3.70 12.31
CA GLY A 165 8.03 -4.88 13.02
C GLY A 165 9.20 -5.52 12.28
N HIS A 166 9.07 -5.73 10.96
CA HIS A 166 10.15 -6.24 10.12
C HIS A 166 11.36 -5.31 10.12
N ALA A 167 11.14 -4.00 9.96
CA ALA A 167 12.22 -3.02 9.97
C ALA A 167 12.96 -2.98 11.32
N LEU A 168 12.24 -3.10 12.43
CA LEU A 168 12.84 -3.14 13.76
C LEU A 168 13.61 -4.45 14.00
N ALA A 169 13.08 -5.60 13.54
CA ALA A 169 13.79 -6.87 13.58
C ALA A 169 15.10 -6.82 12.76
N ALA A 170 15.07 -6.21 11.58
CA ALA A 170 16.27 -5.99 10.77
C ALA A 170 17.33 -5.16 11.51
N VAL A 171 16.93 -4.09 12.19
CA VAL A 171 17.86 -3.28 13.01
C VAL A 171 18.46 -4.08 14.18
N LEU A 172 17.70 -5.01 14.78
CA LEU A 172 18.20 -5.86 15.87
C LEU A 172 19.25 -6.89 15.40
N GLU A 173 19.14 -7.34 14.15
CA GLU A 173 20.09 -8.25 13.47
C GLU A 173 21.20 -7.48 12.71
N ASP A 174 21.37 -6.19 12.99
CA ASP A 174 22.36 -5.29 12.35
C ASP A 174 22.23 -5.22 10.81
N VAL A 175 21.05 -5.51 10.26
CA VAL A 175 20.74 -5.38 8.83
C VAL A 175 20.28 -3.94 8.53
N PRO A 176 20.90 -3.23 7.57
CA PRO A 176 20.58 -1.84 7.29
C PRO A 176 19.18 -1.68 6.65
N VAL A 177 18.32 -0.88 7.28
CA VAL A 177 17.03 -0.48 6.71
C VAL A 177 17.23 0.68 5.74
N THR A 178 16.94 0.45 4.46
CA THR A 178 17.16 1.43 3.38
C THR A 178 16.11 2.55 3.37
N GLY A 179 14.85 2.23 3.71
CA GLY A 179 13.77 3.21 3.83
C GLY A 179 12.39 2.56 3.94
N PHE A 180 11.37 3.42 4.03
CA PHE A 180 9.97 3.03 4.08
C PHE A 180 9.27 3.53 2.83
N GLY A 181 8.25 2.82 2.38
CA GLY A 181 7.52 3.25 1.21
C GLY A 181 6.20 2.55 1.02
N PHE A 182 5.38 3.16 0.16
CA PHE A 182 4.15 2.57 -0.32
C PHE A 182 4.24 2.42 -1.83
N HIS A 183 3.72 1.30 -2.33
CA HIS A 183 3.64 1.01 -3.73
C HIS A 183 2.16 0.85 -4.09
N VAL A 184 1.66 1.76 -4.92
CA VAL A 184 0.30 1.69 -5.46
C VAL A 184 0.41 1.34 -6.93
N SER A 185 -0.04 0.15 -7.28
CA SER A 185 -0.22 -0.25 -8.68
C SER A 185 -1.61 0.18 -9.12
N VAL A 186 -1.68 0.98 -10.19
CA VAL A 186 -2.95 1.39 -10.80
C VAL A 186 -3.12 0.54 -12.05
N LEU A 187 -4.12 -0.37 -12.04
CA LEU A 187 -4.58 -1.14 -13.20
C LEU A 187 -6.03 -0.74 -13.51
#